data_AF-A0A8T4MXC3-F1
#
_entry.id   AF-A0A8T4MXC3-F1
#
_cell.length_a   1.000
_cell.length_b   1.000
_cell.length_c   1.000
_cell.angle_alpha   90.00
_cell.angle_beta   90.00
_cell.angle_gamma   90.00
#
_symmetry.space_group_name_H-M   'P 1'
#
loop_
_entity.id
_entity.type
_entity.pdbx_description
1 polymer ?
#
loop_
_entity_poly.entity_id
_entity_poly.type
_entity_poly.pdbx_seq_one_letter_code
_entity_poly.pdbx_strand_id
1 'polypeptide(L)'
;MDPIKTILTEVPKTQRYYQTHQKWDFNKGDVREAFERVFSPEKDYVLFQTIANKEAVEALEGYVGFRKDMGSPWVVRKIRKGDDPVYVPGASDVCNGLMFDNSLMDSYRCAIDKTAKRLIGRENFSHYPLVSTRGVHYNDRDQKAIFWPQVYIVNAKKHGLLKDIINGLSSADGLEVLRDLQSPQFYQMAEIETLHRLRVAPIVQLPKELKVGAKDLASYVDFLAQMTESYQWTGPVIDAD
;
A
#
# COMPACT_ATOMS: atom_id res chain seq x y z
N MET A 1 50.96 11.96 -1.40
CA MET A 1 49.86 11.02 -1.70
C MET A 1 48.61 11.88 -1.80
N ASP A 2 48.15 12.13 -3.02
CA ASP A 2 46.93 12.89 -3.25
C ASP A 2 45.71 12.00 -3.01
N PRO A 3 44.60 12.53 -2.46
CA PRO A 3 43.41 11.74 -2.20
C PRO A 3 42.73 11.36 -3.52
N ILE A 4 42.40 10.07 -3.64
CA ILE A 4 41.58 9.52 -4.71
C ILE A 4 40.22 10.21 -4.67
N LYS A 5 39.96 11.11 -5.63
CA LYS A 5 38.63 11.63 -5.91
C LYS A 5 37.77 10.46 -6.41
N THR A 6 36.89 9.96 -5.57
CA THR A 6 35.81 9.07 -6.00
C THR A 6 34.87 9.87 -6.90
N ILE A 7 34.95 9.65 -8.21
CA ILE A 7 33.97 10.17 -9.15
C ILE A 7 32.70 9.33 -8.92
N LEU A 8 31.76 9.87 -8.13
CA LEU A 8 30.40 9.36 -8.11
C LEU A 8 29.87 9.48 -9.54
N THR A 9 29.58 8.36 -10.17
CA THR A 9 28.93 8.31 -11.48
C THR A 9 27.61 9.07 -11.35
N GLU A 10 27.53 10.26 -11.94
CA GLU A 10 26.30 11.04 -11.95
C GLU A 10 25.27 10.25 -12.75
N VAL A 11 24.26 9.72 -12.06
CA VAL A 11 23.14 9.03 -12.73
C VAL A 11 22.37 10.09 -13.54
N PRO A 12 22.21 9.92 -14.86
CA PRO A 12 21.52 10.90 -15.69
C PRO A 12 20.11 11.17 -15.18
N LYS A 13 19.79 12.45 -14.95
CA LYS A 13 18.43 12.88 -14.61
C LYS A 13 17.58 12.85 -15.88
N THR A 14 16.83 11.77 -16.08
CA THR A 14 15.81 11.68 -17.12
C THR A 14 14.60 12.51 -16.71
N GLN A 15 14.15 13.44 -17.58
CA GLN A 15 12.84 14.06 -17.40
C GLN A 15 11.78 13.04 -17.84
N ARG A 16 11.29 12.33 -16.83
CA ARG A 16 10.41 11.18 -16.94
C ARG A 16 8.96 11.67 -17.09
N TYR A 17 8.44 11.61 -18.31
CA TYR A 17 7.00 11.69 -18.53
C TYR A 17 6.45 10.27 -18.70
N TYR A 18 5.27 10.03 -18.13
CA TYR A 18 4.54 8.78 -18.29
C TYR A 18 3.20 9.06 -18.95
N GLN A 19 2.77 8.15 -19.82
CA GLN A 19 1.39 8.05 -20.25
C GLN A 19 0.72 6.89 -19.52
N THR A 20 -0.45 7.17 -18.95
CA THR A 20 -1.30 6.17 -18.30
C THR A 20 -2.31 5.64 -19.30
N HIS A 21 -2.33 4.33 -19.50
CA HIS A 21 -3.40 3.65 -20.21
C HIS A 21 -4.12 2.71 -19.25
N GLN A 22 -5.37 3.02 -18.95
CA GLN A 22 -6.26 2.14 -18.21
C GLN A 22 -6.92 1.17 -19.19
N LYS A 23 -6.76 -0.12 -18.96
CA LYS A 23 -7.41 -1.19 -19.72
C LYS A 23 -8.03 -2.19 -18.77
N TRP A 24 -9.24 -2.64 -19.08
CA TRP A 24 -9.85 -3.76 -18.38
C TRP A 24 -9.26 -5.06 -18.94
N ASP A 25 -8.63 -5.86 -18.10
CA ASP A 25 -8.07 -7.15 -18.49
C ASP A 25 -8.43 -8.23 -17.47
N PHE A 26 -8.74 -9.43 -17.95
CA PHE A 26 -9.24 -10.51 -17.13
C PHE A 26 -8.12 -11.50 -16.84
N ASN A 27 -7.26 -11.19 -15.86
CA ASN A 27 -6.29 -12.18 -15.37
C ASN A 27 -6.97 -13.17 -14.41
N LYS A 28 -7.57 -14.23 -14.97
CA LYS A 28 -8.24 -15.27 -14.18
C LYS A 28 -7.29 -16.06 -13.26
N GLY A 29 -5.98 -16.03 -13.50
CA GLY A 29 -4.99 -16.83 -12.75
C GLY A 29 -4.87 -16.41 -11.28
N ASP A 30 -4.60 -15.12 -11.05
CA ASP A 30 -4.33 -14.58 -9.70
C ASP A 30 -5.58 -14.65 -8.80
N VAL A 31 -6.76 -14.42 -9.40
CA VAL A 31 -8.06 -14.55 -8.73
C VAL A 31 -8.28 -15.99 -8.28
N ARG A 32 -8.10 -16.94 -9.21
CA ARG A 32 -8.27 -18.38 -8.92
C ARG A 32 -7.32 -18.83 -7.83
N GLU A 33 -6.06 -18.42 -7.88
CA GLU A 33 -5.09 -18.75 -6.84
C GLU A 33 -5.53 -18.21 -5.46
N ALA A 34 -6.00 -16.96 -5.41
CA ALA A 34 -6.51 -16.38 -4.17
C ALA A 34 -7.71 -17.16 -3.61
N PHE A 35 -8.61 -17.64 -4.47
CA PHE A 35 -9.74 -18.49 -4.07
C PHE A 35 -9.30 -19.89 -3.66
N GLU A 36 -8.44 -20.55 -4.43
CA GLU A 36 -7.95 -21.91 -4.16
C GLU A 36 -7.31 -22.01 -2.76
N ARG A 37 -6.60 -20.98 -2.32
CA ARG A 37 -5.98 -20.93 -0.98
C ARG A 37 -6.97 -21.06 0.17
N VAL A 38 -8.21 -20.60 -0.01
CA VAL A 38 -9.23 -20.56 1.06
C VAL A 38 -10.44 -21.44 0.79
N PHE A 39 -10.52 -22.01 -0.40
CA PHE A 39 -11.66 -22.79 -0.83
C PHE A 39 -11.83 -24.07 0.00
N SER A 40 -13.07 -24.31 0.40
CA SER A 40 -13.51 -25.50 1.10
C SER A 40 -15.01 -25.63 0.82
N PRO A 41 -15.47 -26.78 0.31
CA PRO A 41 -16.88 -26.99 -0.06
C PRO A 41 -17.84 -26.94 1.14
N GLU A 42 -17.31 -26.95 2.37
CA GLU A 42 -18.08 -26.98 3.63
C GLU A 42 -18.21 -25.61 4.29
N LYS A 43 -17.60 -24.56 3.72
CA LYS A 43 -17.55 -23.23 4.34
C LYS A 43 -18.41 -22.22 3.59
N ASP A 44 -18.96 -21.27 4.33
CA ASP A 44 -19.50 -20.04 3.76
C ASP A 44 -18.45 -18.93 3.82
N TYR A 45 -18.55 -17.99 2.89
CA TYR A 45 -17.60 -16.90 2.74
C TYR A 45 -18.28 -15.55 2.77
N VAL A 46 -17.54 -14.56 3.25
CA VAL A 46 -17.90 -13.15 3.15
C VAL A 46 -16.84 -12.48 2.30
N LEU A 47 -17.29 -11.82 1.24
CA LEU A 47 -16.47 -10.97 0.40
C LEU A 47 -16.78 -9.52 0.74
N PHE A 48 -15.75 -8.73 0.97
CA PHE A 48 -15.88 -7.29 1.18
C PHE A 48 -14.69 -6.55 0.62
N GLN A 49 -14.85 -5.25 0.43
CA GLN A 49 -13.84 -4.41 -0.18
C GLN A 49 -13.28 -3.40 0.82
N THR A 50 -12.00 -3.06 0.64
CA THR A 50 -11.39 -1.89 1.28
C THR A 50 -10.78 -0.99 0.22
N ILE A 51 -10.64 0.29 0.54
CA ILE A 51 -9.95 1.31 -0.26
C ILE A 51 -9.07 2.17 0.65
N ALA A 52 -8.14 2.93 0.08
CA ALA A 52 -7.43 3.94 0.87
C ALA A 52 -8.42 4.97 1.43
N ASN A 53 -8.16 5.44 2.64
CA ASN A 53 -8.96 6.50 3.23
C ASN A 53 -8.56 7.85 2.62
N LYS A 54 -9.51 8.54 1.98
CA LYS A 54 -9.29 9.89 1.43
C LYS A 54 -8.80 10.87 2.50
N GLU A 55 -9.29 10.75 3.72
CA GLU A 55 -8.85 11.58 4.85
C GLU A 55 -7.38 11.31 5.19
N ALA A 56 -6.90 10.07 5.07
CA ALA A 56 -5.48 9.75 5.29
C ALA A 56 -4.59 10.38 4.21
N VAL A 57 -5.04 10.37 2.96
CA VAL A 57 -4.34 11.03 1.85
C VAL A 57 -4.22 12.53 2.11
N GLU A 58 -5.34 13.20 2.37
CA GLU A 58 -5.39 14.63 2.66
C GLU A 58 -4.63 15.00 3.94
N ALA A 59 -4.67 14.13 4.96
CA ALA A 59 -3.94 14.33 6.19
C ALA A 59 -2.43 14.34 5.94
N LEU A 60 -1.89 13.41 5.15
CA LEU A 60 -0.43 13.35 4.92
C LEU A 60 0.09 14.54 4.13
N GLU A 61 -0.68 15.07 3.16
CA GLU A 61 -0.30 16.27 2.39
C GLU A 61 -0.02 17.51 3.26
N GLY A 62 -0.59 17.59 4.47
CA GLY A 62 -0.46 18.73 5.37
C GLY A 62 0.72 18.68 6.36
N TYR A 63 1.54 17.64 6.34
CA TYR A 63 2.55 17.39 7.38
C TYR A 63 3.93 17.11 6.78
N VAL A 64 4.94 17.41 7.60
CA VAL A 64 6.35 17.10 7.37
C VAL A 64 6.92 16.41 8.60
N GLY A 65 8.04 15.74 8.40
CA GLY A 65 8.64 14.90 9.40
C GLY A 65 10.13 15.14 9.59
N PHE A 66 10.69 14.78 10.75
CA PHE A 66 12.14 14.69 10.95
C PHE A 66 12.51 13.63 11.98
N ARG A 67 13.68 13.01 11.82
CA ARG A 67 14.31 12.16 12.84
C ARG A 67 15.76 12.58 13.02
N LYS A 68 16.30 12.43 14.22
CA LYS A 68 17.67 12.86 14.55
C LYS A 68 18.71 11.89 13.99
N ASP A 69 18.39 10.60 14.02
CA ASP A 69 19.18 9.48 13.52
C ASP A 69 18.25 8.30 13.16
N MET A 70 18.77 7.25 12.52
CA MET A 70 17.99 6.09 12.05
C MET A 70 17.27 5.33 13.18
N GLY A 71 17.76 5.40 14.42
CA GLY A 71 17.19 4.69 15.58
C GLY A 71 16.22 5.54 16.42
N SER A 72 16.15 6.85 16.16
CA SER A 72 15.26 7.78 16.84
C SER A 72 13.83 7.75 16.28
N PRO A 73 12.80 7.97 17.12
CA PRO A 73 11.41 8.04 16.68
C PRO A 73 11.20 9.20 15.70
N TRP A 74 10.26 9.04 14.78
CA TRP A 74 9.97 10.08 13.81
C TRP A 74 9.14 11.20 14.45
N VAL A 75 9.53 12.45 14.21
CA VAL A 75 8.86 13.62 14.75
C VAL A 75 8.03 14.28 13.65
N VAL A 76 6.72 14.20 13.81
CA VAL A 76 5.73 14.75 12.88
C VAL A 76 5.33 16.18 13.29
N ARG A 77 5.26 17.10 12.31
CA ARG A 77 4.72 18.46 12.49
C ARG A 77 3.91 18.92 11.27
N LYS A 78 2.92 19.80 11.48
CA LYS A 78 2.21 20.46 10.38
C LYS A 78 3.17 21.37 9.59
N ILE A 79 2.96 21.46 8.29
CA ILE A 79 3.63 22.44 7.41
C ILE A 79 3.22 23.85 7.84
N ARG A 80 4.19 24.77 7.89
CA ARG A 80 4.01 26.19 8.21
C ARG A 80 4.27 27.04 6.98
N LYS A 81 3.65 28.22 6.91
CA LYS A 81 3.90 29.20 5.85
C LYS A 81 5.38 29.65 5.90
N GLY A 82 6.12 29.41 4.83
CA GLY A 82 7.56 29.70 4.76
C GLY A 82 8.48 28.53 5.13
N ASP A 83 7.93 27.34 5.41
CA ASP A 83 8.74 26.12 5.36
C ASP A 83 9.21 25.91 3.91
N ASP A 84 10.53 25.85 3.72
CA ASP A 84 11.19 25.41 2.49
C ASP A 84 11.84 24.05 2.81
N PRO A 85 11.06 22.96 2.76
CA PRO A 85 11.48 21.73 3.39
C PRO A 85 12.65 21.12 2.60
N VAL A 86 13.79 20.96 3.26
CA VAL A 86 15.01 20.27 2.75
C VAL A 86 14.91 18.79 3.09
N TYR A 87 15.36 17.92 2.18
CA TYR A 87 15.32 16.45 2.28
C TYR A 87 15.54 15.92 3.70
N VAL A 88 14.59 15.13 4.19
CA VAL A 88 14.66 14.48 5.50
C VAL A 88 14.87 12.97 5.33
N PRO A 89 15.95 12.39 5.90
CA PRO A 89 16.24 10.96 5.78
C PRO A 89 15.09 10.07 6.26
N GLY A 90 14.37 9.40 5.34
CA GLY A 90 13.24 8.50 5.65
C GLY A 90 11.90 8.87 4.99
N ALA A 91 11.80 10.05 4.36
CA ALA A 91 10.67 10.43 3.52
C ALA A 91 10.73 9.71 2.14
N SER A 92 9.56 9.43 1.56
CA SER A 92 9.41 8.78 0.25
C SER A 92 9.75 9.68 -0.94
N ASP A 93 9.71 11.00 -0.77
CA ASP A 93 9.98 11.99 -1.81
C ASP A 93 11.10 12.97 -1.42
N VAL A 94 11.88 13.37 -2.43
CA VAL A 94 12.91 14.42 -2.38
C VAL A 94 12.32 15.79 -2.04
N CYS A 95 11.01 15.98 -2.25
CA CYS A 95 10.26 17.21 -1.96
C CYS A 95 9.60 17.25 -0.57
N ASN A 96 9.86 16.27 0.31
CA ASN A 96 9.42 16.24 1.72
C ASN A 96 7.91 16.23 1.98
N GLY A 97 7.08 15.97 0.99
CA GLY A 97 5.66 15.65 1.25
C GLY A 97 5.58 14.26 1.86
N LEU A 98 4.89 14.11 2.99
CA LEU A 98 4.39 12.79 3.36
C LEU A 98 3.35 12.40 2.33
N MET A 99 3.47 11.21 1.77
CA MET A 99 2.59 10.76 0.70
C MET A 99 1.94 9.45 1.06
N PHE A 100 0.64 9.36 0.80
CA PHE A 100 -0.04 8.08 0.83
C PHE A 100 0.23 7.37 -0.50
N ASP A 101 1.36 6.67 -0.61
CA ASP A 101 1.77 6.02 -1.85
C ASP A 101 1.52 4.49 -1.85
N ASN A 102 1.91 3.83 -2.94
CA ASN A 102 1.79 2.37 -3.09
C ASN A 102 2.62 1.61 -2.04
N SER A 103 3.78 2.13 -1.65
CA SER A 103 4.66 1.48 -0.67
C SER A 103 4.07 1.53 0.74
N LEU A 104 3.44 2.65 1.10
CA LEU A 104 2.70 2.77 2.35
C LEU A 104 1.51 1.81 2.37
N MET A 105 0.76 1.70 1.27
CA MET A 105 -0.34 0.72 1.15
C MET A 105 0.13 -0.73 1.27
N ASP A 106 1.24 -1.08 0.62
CA ASP A 106 1.83 -2.41 0.73
C ASP A 106 2.23 -2.73 2.18
N SER A 107 2.69 -1.73 2.93
CA SER A 107 3.03 -1.86 4.34
C SER A 107 1.81 -2.22 5.19
N TYR A 108 0.69 -1.52 5.00
CA TYR A 108 -0.57 -1.84 5.67
C TYR A 108 -1.12 -3.20 5.25
N ARG A 109 -1.06 -3.55 3.96
CA ARG A 109 -1.45 -4.88 3.48
C ARG A 109 -0.62 -5.97 4.15
N CYS A 110 0.69 -5.80 4.25
CA CYS A 110 1.58 -6.73 4.92
C CYS A 110 1.24 -6.88 6.42
N ALA A 111 0.87 -5.78 7.10
CA ALA A 111 0.44 -5.83 8.49
C ALA A 111 -0.87 -6.60 8.67
N ILE A 112 -1.87 -6.37 7.80
CA ILE A 112 -3.12 -7.15 7.77
C ILE A 112 -2.79 -8.63 7.55
N ASP A 113 -1.97 -8.94 6.55
CA ASP A 113 -1.61 -10.31 6.20
C ASP A 113 -0.93 -11.03 7.34
N LYS A 114 0.10 -10.42 7.94
CA LYS A 114 0.86 -11.01 9.05
C LYS A 114 -0.06 -11.28 10.24
N THR A 115 -0.93 -10.33 10.57
CA THR A 115 -1.85 -10.43 11.70
C THR A 115 -2.95 -11.45 11.45
N ALA A 116 -3.57 -11.44 10.27
CA ALA A 116 -4.63 -12.38 9.88
C ALA A 116 -4.07 -13.80 9.73
N LYS A 117 -2.86 -13.99 9.19
CA LYS A 117 -2.19 -15.31 9.16
C LYS A 117 -2.04 -15.90 10.55
N ARG A 118 -1.72 -15.07 11.55
CA ARG A 118 -1.56 -15.49 12.95
C ARG A 118 -2.89 -15.79 13.64
N LEU A 119 -3.92 -14.95 13.44
CA LEU A 119 -5.17 -15.01 14.22
C LEU A 119 -6.30 -15.77 13.54
N ILE A 120 -6.32 -15.81 12.21
CA ILE A 120 -7.40 -16.37 11.39
C ILE A 120 -6.95 -17.66 10.67
N GLY A 121 -5.69 -17.75 10.25
CA GLY A 121 -5.14 -18.85 9.47
C GLY A 121 -5.25 -18.62 7.96
N ARG A 122 -4.21 -19.03 7.21
CA ARG A 122 -4.09 -18.79 5.75
C ARG A 122 -5.21 -19.43 4.94
N GLU A 123 -5.79 -20.50 5.45
CA GLU A 123 -6.88 -21.27 4.84
C GLU A 123 -8.28 -20.69 5.09
N ASN A 124 -8.36 -19.59 5.84
CA ASN A 124 -9.62 -18.94 6.19
C ASN A 124 -9.72 -17.49 5.69
N PHE A 125 -8.64 -16.92 5.13
CA PHE A 125 -8.69 -15.62 4.48
C PHE A 125 -7.71 -15.51 3.32
N SER A 126 -8.10 -14.74 2.31
CA SER A 126 -7.28 -14.35 1.19
C SER A 126 -7.68 -12.94 0.77
N HIS A 127 -6.84 -12.28 0.00
CA HIS A 127 -7.16 -10.98 -0.59
C HIS A 127 -6.74 -10.94 -2.04
N TYR A 128 -7.39 -10.06 -2.77
CA TYR A 128 -7.16 -9.86 -4.19
C TYR A 128 -7.18 -8.36 -4.51
N PRO A 129 -6.09 -7.82 -5.10
CA PRO A 129 -6.09 -6.45 -5.58
C PRO A 129 -6.99 -6.30 -6.81
N LEU A 130 -7.94 -5.36 -6.78
CA LEU A 130 -8.83 -5.10 -7.93
C LEU A 130 -8.18 -4.32 -9.05
N VAL A 131 -7.01 -3.75 -8.81
CA VAL A 131 -6.21 -3.12 -9.85
C VAL A 131 -4.94 -3.96 -10.05
N SER A 132 -4.23 -3.81 -11.16
CA SER A 132 -2.92 -4.39 -11.44
C SER A 132 -2.11 -3.31 -12.15
N THR A 133 -0.82 -3.18 -11.86
CA THR A 133 0.04 -2.20 -12.52
C THR A 133 1.23 -2.83 -13.17
N ARG A 134 1.52 -2.42 -14.42
CA ARG A 134 2.64 -2.93 -15.22
C ARG A 134 3.29 -1.79 -16.02
N GLY A 135 4.52 -2.03 -16.49
CA GLY A 135 5.19 -1.19 -17.50
C GLY A 135 6.25 -0.21 -16.97
N VAL A 136 6.14 0.29 -15.74
CA VAL A 136 7.18 1.13 -15.11
C VAL A 136 7.50 0.66 -13.68
N HIS A 137 8.72 1.02 -13.23
CA HIS A 137 9.19 0.76 -11.87
C HIS A 137 8.27 1.43 -10.84
N TYR A 138 8.15 0.87 -9.63
CA TYR A 138 7.12 1.29 -8.67
C TYR A 138 7.21 2.77 -8.27
N ASN A 139 8.45 3.28 -8.14
CA ASN A 139 8.75 4.68 -7.82
C ASN A 139 8.29 5.68 -8.89
N ASP A 140 8.05 5.18 -10.11
CA ASP A 140 7.78 5.99 -11.28
C ASP A 140 6.31 5.92 -11.74
N ARG A 141 5.48 5.21 -10.97
CA ARG A 141 4.03 5.14 -11.20
C ARG A 141 3.38 6.42 -10.69
N ASP A 142 2.26 6.80 -11.30
CA ASP A 142 1.43 7.86 -10.74
C ASP A 142 1.00 7.47 -9.32
N GLN A 143 1.50 8.23 -8.33
CA GLN A 143 1.24 8.01 -6.91
C GLN A 143 -0.24 8.21 -6.56
N LYS A 144 -1.01 8.90 -7.41
CA LYS A 144 -2.44 9.15 -7.25
C LYS A 144 -3.33 8.19 -8.04
N ALA A 145 -2.79 7.51 -9.04
CA ALA A 145 -3.63 6.80 -10.01
C ALA A 145 -4.38 5.63 -9.42
N ILE A 146 -3.90 5.02 -8.34
CA ILE A 146 -4.46 3.77 -7.86
C ILE A 146 -4.35 3.67 -6.34
N PHE A 147 -5.40 4.11 -5.66
CA PHE A 147 -5.60 3.80 -4.26
C PHE A 147 -6.37 2.47 -4.19
N TRP A 148 -5.62 1.38 -4.34
CA TRP A 148 -6.12 0.06 -4.78
C TRP A 148 -7.23 -0.50 -3.92
N PRO A 149 -8.45 -0.65 -4.46
CA PRO A 149 -9.45 -1.46 -3.83
C PRO A 149 -8.94 -2.90 -3.68
N GLN A 150 -9.06 -3.46 -2.49
CA GLN A 150 -8.79 -4.88 -2.26
C GLN A 150 -10.07 -5.60 -1.87
N VAL A 151 -10.32 -6.72 -2.53
CA VAL A 151 -11.35 -7.66 -2.11
C VAL A 151 -10.73 -8.63 -1.13
N TYR A 152 -11.31 -8.73 0.05
CA TYR A 152 -11.04 -9.79 1.01
C TYR A 152 -12.05 -10.90 0.83
N ILE A 153 -11.57 -12.13 0.85
CA ILE A 153 -12.37 -13.35 0.87
C ILE A 153 -12.07 -14.01 2.21
N VAL A 154 -13.07 -14.14 3.08
CA VAL A 154 -12.86 -14.69 4.43
C VAL A 154 -13.99 -15.64 4.80
N ASN A 155 -13.67 -16.67 5.58
CA ASN A 155 -14.66 -17.56 6.15
C ASN A 155 -15.70 -16.76 6.95
N ALA A 156 -16.99 -17.04 6.75
CA ALA A 156 -18.09 -16.35 7.39
C ALA A 156 -18.02 -16.37 8.93
N LYS A 157 -17.41 -17.39 9.55
CA LYS A 157 -17.21 -17.44 11.01
C LYS A 157 -16.07 -16.54 11.52
N LYS A 158 -15.19 -16.08 10.62
CA LYS A 158 -13.97 -15.32 10.95
C LYS A 158 -13.98 -13.89 10.40
N HIS A 159 -14.96 -13.52 9.58
CA HIS A 159 -15.00 -12.20 8.94
C HIS A 159 -14.98 -11.02 9.94
N GLY A 160 -15.64 -11.17 11.10
CA GLY A 160 -15.59 -10.16 12.17
C GLY A 160 -14.15 -9.89 12.64
N LEU A 161 -13.38 -10.94 12.90
CA LEU A 161 -11.97 -10.79 13.30
C LEU A 161 -11.13 -10.09 12.22
N LEU A 162 -11.37 -10.36 10.94
CA LEU A 162 -10.63 -9.67 9.87
C LEU A 162 -10.97 -8.17 9.82
N LYS A 163 -12.24 -7.82 10.03
CA LYS A 163 -12.66 -6.41 10.13
C LYS A 163 -12.02 -5.73 11.34
N ASP A 164 -11.98 -6.40 12.48
CA ASP A 164 -11.34 -5.87 13.69
C ASP A 164 -9.83 -5.64 13.47
N ILE A 165 -9.15 -6.53 12.74
CA ILE A 165 -7.74 -6.34 12.35
C ILE A 165 -7.58 -5.09 11.48
N ILE A 166 -8.43 -4.92 10.46
CA ILE A 166 -8.36 -3.79 9.53
C ILE A 166 -8.66 -2.47 10.26
N ASN A 167 -9.72 -2.44 11.07
CA ASN A 167 -10.09 -1.26 11.87
C ASN A 167 -9.04 -0.95 12.94
N GLY A 168 -8.36 -1.98 13.46
CA GLY A 168 -7.29 -1.88 14.45
C GLY A 168 -5.95 -1.39 13.89
N LEU A 169 -5.82 -1.14 12.58
CA LEU A 169 -4.56 -0.68 11.97
C LEU A 169 -4.05 0.67 12.49
N SER A 170 -4.94 1.50 13.05
CA SER A 170 -4.59 2.80 13.66
C SER A 170 -4.37 2.73 15.17
N SER A 171 -4.46 1.53 15.76
CA SER A 171 -4.26 1.30 17.19
C SER A 171 -2.79 1.21 17.57
N ALA A 172 -2.49 1.24 18.87
CA ALA A 172 -1.13 1.02 19.38
C ALA A 172 -0.57 -0.36 18.96
N ASP A 173 -1.40 -1.41 19.02
CA ASP A 173 -1.00 -2.75 18.58
C ASP A 173 -0.72 -2.79 17.07
N GLY A 174 -1.53 -2.07 16.28
CA GLY A 174 -1.31 -1.89 14.84
C GLY A 174 0.02 -1.22 14.54
N LEU A 175 0.36 -0.15 15.28
CA LEU A 175 1.62 0.57 15.15
C LEU A 175 2.83 -0.32 15.41
N GLU A 176 2.79 -1.15 16.45
CA GLU A 176 3.91 -2.04 16.80
C GLU A 176 4.13 -3.09 15.70
N VAL A 177 3.07 -3.67 15.15
CA VAL A 177 3.18 -4.58 13.99
C VAL A 177 3.81 -3.89 12.77
N LEU A 178 3.42 -2.63 12.52
CA LEU A 178 3.95 -1.85 11.41
C LEU A 178 5.42 -1.47 11.62
N ARG A 179 5.82 -1.09 12.83
CA ARG A 179 7.22 -0.82 13.19
C ARG A 179 8.10 -2.04 12.98
N ASP A 180 7.65 -3.21 13.41
CA ASP A 180 8.35 -4.47 13.20
C ASP A 180 8.57 -4.78 11.71
N LEU A 181 7.62 -4.40 10.85
CA LEU A 181 7.70 -4.62 9.40
C LEU A 181 8.63 -3.63 8.69
N GLN A 182 8.72 -2.40 9.18
CA GLN A 182 9.61 -1.39 8.60
C GLN A 182 11.04 -1.46 9.14
N SER A 183 11.25 -2.08 10.30
CA SER A 183 12.58 -2.26 10.89
C SER A 183 13.50 -3.14 10.04
N PRO A 184 14.80 -2.83 9.92
CA PRO A 184 15.52 -1.71 10.55
C PRO A 184 15.53 -0.41 9.73
N GLN A 185 15.02 -0.42 8.49
CA GLN A 185 15.17 0.72 7.59
C GLN A 185 14.21 1.88 7.96
N PHE A 186 13.09 1.56 8.58
CA PHE A 186 12.02 2.48 8.98
C PHE A 186 11.53 3.36 7.82
N TYR A 187 11.51 2.80 6.62
CA TYR A 187 10.88 3.45 5.47
C TYR A 187 9.38 3.63 5.80
N GLN A 188 8.77 4.73 5.36
CA GLN A 188 7.33 4.99 5.55
C GLN A 188 6.86 5.18 7.02
N MET A 189 7.76 5.13 8.02
CA MET A 189 7.37 5.33 9.42
C MET A 189 6.85 6.75 9.69
N ALA A 190 7.25 7.70 8.86
CA ALA A 190 6.81 9.08 8.93
C ALA A 190 5.30 9.20 8.71
N GLU A 191 4.83 8.58 7.64
CA GLU A 191 3.44 8.48 7.22
C GLU A 191 2.65 7.69 8.25
N ILE A 192 3.17 6.53 8.68
CA ILE A 192 2.54 5.65 9.65
C ILE A 192 2.34 6.35 10.99
N GLU A 193 3.38 6.94 11.58
CA GLU A 193 3.30 7.62 12.87
C GLU A 193 2.43 8.88 12.80
N THR A 194 2.42 9.57 11.65
CA THR A 194 1.51 10.70 11.42
C THR A 194 0.05 10.25 11.50
N LEU A 195 -0.34 9.22 10.75
CA LEU A 195 -1.72 8.73 10.75
C LEU A 195 -2.14 8.20 12.12
N HIS A 196 -1.25 7.51 12.84
CA HIS A 196 -1.52 7.05 14.20
C HIS A 196 -1.71 8.20 15.19
N ARG A 197 -0.84 9.23 15.12
CA ARG A 197 -0.96 10.42 15.97
C ARG A 197 -2.25 11.18 15.72
N LEU A 198 -2.68 11.25 14.46
CA LEU A 198 -3.92 11.90 14.06
C LEU A 198 -5.16 11.00 14.26
N ARG A 199 -4.96 9.71 14.58
CA ARG A 199 -6.01 8.70 14.69
C ARG A 199 -6.86 8.58 13.41
N VAL A 200 -6.21 8.77 12.27
CA VAL A 200 -6.84 8.64 10.96
C VAL A 200 -6.60 7.21 10.47
N ALA A 201 -7.67 6.49 10.15
CA ALA A 201 -7.56 5.15 9.61
C ALA A 201 -6.90 5.22 8.21
N PRO A 202 -5.88 4.41 7.91
CA PRO A 202 -5.21 4.45 6.61
C PRO A 202 -6.09 3.87 5.48
N ILE A 203 -6.91 2.89 5.83
CA ILE A 203 -7.75 2.10 4.92
C ILE A 203 -9.15 2.07 5.51
N VAL A 204 -10.18 2.14 4.65
CA VAL A 204 -11.58 2.04 5.05
C VAL A 204 -12.27 0.89 4.33
N GLN A 205 -13.19 0.23 5.03
CA GLN A 205 -14.06 -0.79 4.46
C GLN A 205 -15.22 -0.13 3.69
N LEU A 206 -15.51 -0.62 2.49
CA LEU A 206 -16.73 -0.26 1.77
C LEU A 206 -17.95 -0.94 2.40
N PRO A 207 -19.13 -0.30 2.39
CA PRO A 207 -20.32 -0.80 3.10
C PRO A 207 -20.90 -2.07 2.48
N LYS A 208 -20.56 -2.38 1.23
CA LYS A 208 -21.10 -3.54 0.52
C LYS A 208 -20.36 -4.81 0.91
N GLU A 209 -21.11 -5.79 1.38
CA GLU A 209 -20.62 -7.14 1.67
C GLU A 209 -21.46 -8.15 0.91
N LEU A 210 -20.80 -9.20 0.43
CA LEU A 210 -21.43 -10.31 -0.24
C LEU A 210 -21.20 -11.58 0.57
N LYS A 211 -22.28 -12.24 0.97
CA LYS A 211 -22.23 -13.58 1.55
C LYS A 211 -22.43 -14.59 0.43
N VAL A 212 -21.57 -15.59 0.38
CA VAL A 212 -21.63 -16.62 -0.66
C VAL A 212 -21.27 -17.98 -0.07
N GLY A 213 -22.02 -19.02 -0.46
CA GLY A 213 -21.67 -20.39 -0.12
C GLY A 213 -20.50 -20.88 -0.96
N ALA A 214 -19.77 -21.89 -0.49
CA ALA A 214 -18.66 -22.49 -1.23
C ALA A 214 -19.03 -22.90 -2.66
N LYS A 215 -20.23 -23.46 -2.84
CA LYS A 215 -20.72 -23.97 -4.12
C LYS A 215 -20.83 -22.86 -5.18
N ASP A 216 -21.13 -21.64 -4.74
CA ASP A 216 -21.31 -20.49 -5.63
C ASP A 216 -20.03 -19.65 -5.73
N LEU A 217 -19.08 -19.80 -4.80
CA LEU A 217 -17.82 -19.04 -4.75
C LEU A 217 -17.03 -19.11 -6.08
N ALA A 218 -16.98 -20.29 -6.70
CA ALA A 218 -16.29 -20.50 -7.98
C ALA A 218 -16.92 -19.68 -9.13
N SER A 219 -18.22 -19.39 -9.06
CA SER A 219 -18.94 -18.57 -10.04
C SER A 219 -18.67 -17.08 -9.88
N TYR A 220 -18.17 -16.64 -8.72
CA TYR A 220 -17.76 -15.24 -8.48
C TYR A 220 -16.34 -14.94 -8.95
N VAL A 221 -15.57 -15.95 -9.36
CA VAL A 221 -14.24 -15.79 -10.00
C VAL A 221 -14.35 -14.90 -11.24
N ASP A 222 -15.41 -15.04 -12.02
CA ASP A 222 -15.65 -14.23 -13.22
C ASP A 222 -16.13 -12.79 -12.90
N PHE A 223 -16.55 -12.52 -11.66
CA PHE A 223 -16.98 -11.19 -11.20
C PHE A 223 -15.85 -10.34 -10.62
N LEU A 224 -14.71 -10.94 -10.26
CA LEU A 224 -13.54 -10.23 -9.75
C LEU A 224 -12.63 -9.81 -10.91
N ALA A 225 -13.16 -8.94 -11.79
CA ALA A 225 -12.38 -8.35 -12.86
C ALA A 225 -11.30 -7.42 -12.29
N GLN A 226 -10.05 -7.64 -12.70
CA GLN A 226 -8.95 -6.74 -12.37
C GLN A 226 -8.90 -5.60 -13.38
N MET A 227 -8.86 -4.36 -12.92
CA MET A 227 -8.47 -3.25 -13.79
C MET A 227 -6.95 -3.32 -13.98
N THR A 228 -6.45 -3.33 -15.22
CA THR A 228 -5.01 -3.22 -15.46
C THR A 228 -4.67 -1.80 -15.87
N GLU A 229 -3.84 -1.15 -15.07
CA GLU A 229 -3.25 0.13 -15.43
C GLU A 229 -1.83 -0.09 -15.95
N SER A 230 -1.62 0.25 -17.22
CA SER A 230 -0.31 0.19 -17.86
C SER A 230 0.28 1.58 -17.98
N TYR A 231 1.53 1.70 -17.56
CA TYR A 231 2.33 2.91 -17.72
C TYR A 231 3.30 2.69 -18.85
N GLN A 232 3.38 3.65 -19.77
CA GLN A 232 4.41 3.69 -20.80
C GLN A 232 5.31 4.90 -20.58
N TRP A 233 6.62 4.65 -20.74
CA TRP A 233 7.60 5.71 -20.73
C TRP A 233 7.46 6.57 -21.99
N THR A 234 7.24 7.87 -21.82
CA THR A 234 7.12 8.82 -22.92
C THR A 234 8.06 10.01 -22.69
N GLY A 235 9.36 9.76 -22.54
CA GLY A 235 10.36 10.83 -22.42
C GLY A 235 11.64 10.44 -23.15
N PRO A 236 12.48 11.41 -23.55
CA PRO A 236 13.79 11.10 -24.09
C PRO A 236 14.59 10.34 -23.04
N VAL A 237 15.14 9.18 -23.42
CA VAL A 237 16.22 8.55 -22.66
C VAL A 237 17.41 9.49 -22.80
N ILE A 238 17.73 10.22 -21.74
CA ILE A 238 18.96 11.00 -21.69
C ILE A 238 20.03 9.98 -21.28
N ASP A 239 20.60 9.29 -22.26
CA ASP A 239 21.95 8.76 -22.11
C ASP A 239 22.86 10.00 -22.07
N ALA A 240 23.47 10.27 -20.91
CA ALA A 240 24.53 11.25 -20.83
C ALA A 240 25.87 10.51 -20.95
N ASP A 241 26.71 10.99 -21.86
CA ASP A 241 28.10 10.54 -22.07
C ASP A 241 28.92 10.51 -20.76
#